data_AF-C2BG00-F1
#
_entry.id   AF-C2BG00-F1
#
_cell.length_a   1.000
_cell.length_b   1.000
_cell.length_c   1.000
_cell.angle_alpha   90.00
_cell.angle_beta   90.00
_cell.angle_gamma   90.00
#
_symmetry.space_group_name_H-M   'P 1'
#
loop_
_entity.id
_entity.type
_entity.pdbx_description
1 polymer ?
#
loop_
_entity_poly.entity_id
_entity_poly.type
_entity_poly.pdbx_seq_one_letter_code
_entity_poly.pdbx_strand_id
1 'polypeptide(L)'
;MTNELKAYEDRYDYTVRGQEFQKGFEDLIIELSLTAETSYTIYVDTENNDIDAMPSCDYGSVSDTYYGINKAILDWEIESGHSRISDAFESSELEDFATEDEVKELRRKFEEEKDYSEDWYEDKRDFYRDYATDYVEFLLNAENENIDKGVEAYARDTVDFYKEQFDEKYYELLED
;
A
#
# COMPACT_ATOMS: atom_id res chain seq x y z
N MET A 1 25.09 -8.24 -23.55
CA MET A 1 25.34 -7.08 -22.67
C MET A 1 24.68 -7.46 -21.36
N THR A 2 25.40 -7.42 -20.25
CA THR A 2 24.78 -7.52 -18.94
C THR A 2 23.95 -6.26 -18.78
N ASN A 3 22.63 -6.39 -18.67
CA ASN A 3 21.75 -5.26 -18.36
C ASN A 3 22.04 -4.91 -16.90
N GLU A 4 22.90 -3.91 -16.70
CA GLU A 4 23.40 -3.49 -15.39
C GLU A 4 22.56 -2.31 -14.87
N LEU A 5 22.40 -2.26 -13.55
CA LEU A 5 21.77 -1.14 -12.86
C LEU A 5 22.55 0.16 -13.13
N LYS A 6 21.86 1.30 -13.12
CA LYS A 6 22.51 2.61 -13.15
C LYS A 6 23.37 2.79 -11.90
N ALA A 7 24.40 3.63 -12.00
CA ALA A 7 25.18 4.04 -10.86
C ALA A 7 24.29 4.65 -9.77
N TYR A 8 24.72 4.58 -8.51
CA TYR A 8 23.91 5.02 -7.39
C TYR A 8 23.49 6.49 -7.50
N GLU A 9 24.38 7.35 -8.01
CA GLU A 9 24.11 8.77 -8.28
C GLU A 9 23.00 9.02 -9.30
N ASP A 10 22.78 8.07 -10.23
CA ASP A 10 21.82 8.17 -11.34
C ASP A 10 20.55 7.35 -11.07
N ARG A 11 20.35 6.82 -9.86
CA ARG A 11 19.21 5.97 -9.49
C ARG A 11 17.85 6.66 -9.59
N TYR A 12 17.81 8.00 -9.61
CA TYR A 12 16.57 8.76 -9.81
C TYR A 12 16.33 9.16 -11.28
N ASP A 13 17.20 8.75 -12.20
CA ASP A 13 16.98 8.90 -13.63
C ASP A 13 16.07 7.81 -14.20
N TYR A 14 15.73 6.78 -13.41
CA TYR A 14 14.69 5.83 -13.77
C TYR A 14 13.33 6.55 -13.80
N THR A 15 12.48 6.18 -14.75
CA THR A 15 11.06 6.52 -14.62
C THR A 15 10.39 5.55 -13.64
N VAL A 16 9.21 5.90 -13.15
CA VAL A 16 8.33 4.99 -12.40
C VAL A 16 7.00 4.96 -13.13
N ARG A 17 6.64 3.81 -13.71
CA ARG A 17 5.47 3.64 -14.60
C ARG A 17 5.41 4.71 -15.70
N GLY A 18 6.56 5.05 -16.27
CA GLY A 18 6.72 6.06 -17.32
C GLY A 18 6.64 7.52 -16.86
N GLN A 19 6.57 7.80 -15.56
CA GLN A 19 6.63 9.15 -14.98
C GLN A 19 8.03 9.46 -14.43
N GLU A 20 8.37 10.75 -14.28
CA GLU A 20 9.60 11.16 -13.58
C GLU A 20 9.64 10.59 -12.15
N PHE A 21 10.81 10.09 -11.72
CA PHE A 21 10.98 9.34 -10.48
C PHE A 21 10.24 9.94 -9.29
N GLN A 22 10.43 11.23 -9.03
CA GLN A 22 9.88 11.88 -7.83
C GLN A 22 8.35 11.73 -7.75
N LYS A 23 7.66 12.04 -8.85
CA LYS A 23 6.20 12.00 -8.89
C LYS A 23 5.69 10.56 -9.04
N GLY A 24 6.33 9.77 -9.90
CA GLY A 24 5.88 8.39 -10.14
C GLY A 24 6.09 7.49 -8.92
N PHE A 25 7.17 7.68 -8.15
CA PHE A 25 7.41 6.94 -6.91
C PHE A 25 6.38 7.31 -5.84
N GLU A 26 6.10 8.61 -5.66
CA GLU A 26 5.05 9.09 -4.75
C GLU A 26 3.69 8.49 -5.12
N ASP A 27 3.28 8.59 -6.40
CA ASP A 27 2.03 8.04 -6.90
C ASP A 27 1.96 6.51 -6.66
N LEU A 28 3.07 5.78 -6.89
CA LEU A 28 3.16 4.34 -6.65
C LEU A 28 2.99 3.98 -5.17
N ILE A 29 3.68 4.67 -4.25
CA ILE A 29 3.59 4.40 -2.81
C ILE A 29 2.18 4.69 -2.29
N ILE A 30 1.56 5.78 -2.73
CA ILE A 30 0.17 6.10 -2.37
C ILE A 30 -0.78 5.02 -2.90
N GLU A 31 -0.64 4.62 -4.17
CA GLU A 31 -1.46 3.57 -4.76
C GLU A 31 -1.35 2.26 -3.97
N LEU A 32 -0.12 1.80 -3.68
CA LEU A 32 0.11 0.58 -2.91
C LEU A 32 -0.47 0.70 -1.49
N SER A 33 -0.32 1.85 -0.83
CA SER A 33 -0.87 2.07 0.51
C SER A 33 -2.40 2.00 0.54
N LEU A 34 -3.06 2.50 -0.51
CA LEU A 34 -4.52 2.58 -0.60
C LEU A 34 -5.18 1.30 -1.12
N THR A 35 -4.51 0.57 -2.02
CA THR A 35 -5.17 -0.47 -2.84
C THR A 35 -4.59 -1.86 -2.68
N ALA A 36 -3.43 -2.01 -2.02
CA ALA A 36 -2.75 -3.29 -2.00
C ALA A 36 -3.45 -4.28 -1.04
N GLU A 37 -3.78 -5.46 -1.57
CA GLU A 37 -4.40 -6.56 -0.80
C GLU A 37 -3.43 -7.69 -0.47
N THR A 38 -2.25 -7.72 -1.11
CA THR A 38 -1.15 -8.69 -0.94
C THR A 38 0.21 -7.99 -0.97
N SER A 39 1.29 -8.60 -0.45
CA SER A 39 2.66 -8.06 -0.59
C SER A 39 3.04 -7.84 -2.05
N TYR A 40 3.82 -6.78 -2.28
CA TYR A 40 4.37 -6.43 -3.58
C TYR A 40 5.89 -6.41 -3.51
N THR A 41 6.54 -6.64 -4.64
CA THR A 41 7.96 -6.34 -4.81
C THR A 41 8.05 -5.24 -5.85
N ILE A 42 8.83 -4.21 -5.56
CA ILE A 42 9.16 -3.13 -6.47
C ILE A 42 10.45 -3.50 -7.21
N TYR A 43 10.40 -3.38 -8.53
CA TYR A 43 11.47 -3.78 -9.42
C TYR A 43 11.95 -2.61 -10.27
N VAL A 44 13.24 -2.62 -10.62
CA VAL A 44 13.76 -1.85 -11.76
C VAL A 44 13.77 -2.73 -12.99
N ASP A 45 13.11 -2.26 -14.04
CA ASP A 45 13.26 -2.73 -15.41
C ASP A 45 14.50 -2.08 -16.04
N THR A 46 15.57 -2.87 -16.15
CA THR A 46 16.86 -2.42 -16.66
C THR A 46 16.88 -2.23 -18.18
N GLU A 47 15.90 -2.78 -18.92
CA GLU A 47 15.79 -2.58 -20.37
C GLU A 47 15.05 -1.28 -20.70
N ASN A 48 13.95 -1.02 -20.00
CA ASN A 48 13.11 0.15 -20.24
C ASN A 48 13.51 1.36 -19.38
N ASN A 49 14.42 1.19 -18.42
CA ASN A 49 14.78 2.20 -17.42
C ASN A 49 13.55 2.71 -16.65
N ASP A 50 12.68 1.79 -16.25
CA ASP A 50 11.45 2.08 -15.53
C ASP A 50 11.36 1.29 -14.22
N ILE A 51 10.51 1.75 -13.31
CA ILE A 51 10.23 1.10 -12.02
C ILE A 51 8.75 0.79 -11.96
N ASP A 52 8.43 -0.41 -11.48
CA ASP A 52 7.06 -0.85 -11.26
C ASP A 52 7.02 -1.85 -10.10
N ALA A 53 5.83 -2.16 -9.60
CA ALA A 53 5.58 -3.10 -8.52
C ALA A 53 4.69 -4.24 -8.98
N MET A 54 5.02 -5.48 -8.59
CA MET A 54 4.20 -6.66 -8.84
C MET A 54 3.91 -7.43 -7.55
N PRO A 55 2.76 -8.12 -7.45
CA PRO A 55 2.48 -8.98 -6.32
C PRO A 55 3.58 -10.03 -6.12
N SER A 56 4.12 -10.14 -4.91
CA SER A 56 5.28 -11.01 -4.61
C SER A 56 4.99 -12.51 -4.79
N CYS A 57 3.75 -12.93 -5.01
CA CYS A 57 3.34 -14.32 -5.18
C CYS A 57 3.24 -14.78 -6.65
N ASP A 58 3.47 -13.90 -7.62
CA ASP A 58 3.35 -14.22 -9.05
C ASP A 58 4.70 -14.75 -9.63
N TYR A 59 5.02 -16.02 -9.38
CA TYR A 59 6.26 -16.65 -9.88
C TYR A 59 6.01 -17.50 -11.14
N GLY A 60 6.15 -16.89 -12.32
CA GLY A 60 6.27 -17.58 -13.62
C GLY A 60 7.68 -18.14 -13.91
N SER A 61 7.92 -18.67 -15.12
CA SER A 61 9.23 -19.26 -15.50
C SER A 61 10.34 -18.22 -15.71
N VAL A 62 11.42 -18.30 -14.92
CA VAL A 62 12.50 -17.30 -14.76
C VAL A 62 13.17 -16.81 -16.06
N SER A 63 13.30 -17.63 -17.10
CA SER A 63 14.10 -17.31 -18.29
C SER A 63 13.40 -16.42 -19.33
N ASP A 64 12.07 -16.32 -19.29
CA ASP A 64 11.24 -15.61 -20.27
C ASP A 64 10.19 -14.71 -19.60
N THR A 65 10.35 -14.43 -18.29
CA THR A 65 9.41 -13.63 -17.50
C THR A 65 10.05 -12.32 -17.05
N TYR A 66 9.20 -11.42 -16.54
CA TYR A 66 9.54 -10.16 -15.88
C TYR A 66 10.79 -10.26 -14.95
N TYR A 67 11.01 -11.40 -14.30
CA TYR A 67 12.18 -11.68 -13.44
C TYR A 67 13.56 -11.79 -14.15
N GLY A 68 13.59 -11.99 -15.47
CA GLY A 68 14.85 -12.13 -16.22
C GLY A 68 15.48 -10.79 -16.65
N ILE A 69 14.67 -9.74 -16.70
CA ILE A 69 15.04 -8.38 -17.14
C ILE A 69 15.10 -7.40 -15.96
N ASN A 70 14.41 -7.75 -14.86
CA ASN A 70 14.19 -6.84 -13.76
C ASN A 70 15.03 -7.20 -12.52
N LYS A 71 15.36 -6.18 -11.74
CA LYS A 71 16.05 -6.31 -10.45
C LYS A 71 15.08 -5.94 -9.34
N ALA A 72 14.82 -6.90 -8.43
CA ALA A 72 14.00 -6.65 -7.25
C ALA A 72 14.75 -5.70 -6.32
N ILE A 73 14.16 -4.55 -6.02
CA ILE A 73 14.78 -3.51 -5.19
C ILE A 73 14.13 -3.50 -3.81
N LEU A 74 12.84 -3.28 -3.74
CA LEU A 74 12.16 -3.12 -2.46
C LEU A 74 11.07 -4.17 -2.34
N ASP A 75 11.14 -5.02 -1.33
CA ASP A 75 10.00 -5.83 -0.93
C ASP A 75 9.06 -4.95 -0.11
N TRP A 76 7.91 -4.61 -0.71
CA TRP A 76 6.80 -3.97 -0.03
C TRP A 76 5.98 -5.04 0.68
N GLU A 77 6.29 -5.23 1.95
CA GLU A 77 5.52 -6.16 2.77
C GLU A 77 4.18 -5.54 3.12
N ILE A 78 3.12 -6.25 2.72
CA ILE A 78 1.87 -6.12 3.46
C ILE A 78 2.07 -6.93 4.75
N GLU A 79 2.72 -6.35 5.77
CA GLU A 79 2.78 -6.96 7.09
C GLU A 79 1.37 -7.42 7.49
N SER A 80 1.22 -8.74 7.68
CA SER A 80 -0.01 -9.41 8.04
C SER A 80 -0.55 -8.91 9.39
N GLY A 81 -1.26 -7.77 9.33
CA GLY A 81 -1.91 -7.09 10.44
C GLY A 81 -1.54 -5.62 10.66
N HIS A 82 -0.60 -5.01 9.91
CA HIS A 82 -0.21 -3.59 10.10
C HIS A 82 0.04 -2.75 8.84
N SER A 83 -0.23 -3.25 7.63
CA SER A 83 0.18 -2.59 6.38
C SER A 83 -0.95 -2.32 5.39
N ARG A 84 -2.16 -2.80 5.65
CA ARG A 84 -3.33 -2.19 5.01
C ARG A 84 -3.49 -0.85 5.70
N ILE A 85 -3.88 0.19 4.97
CA ILE A 85 -4.17 1.47 5.62
C ILE A 85 -5.22 1.32 6.73
N SER A 86 -6.06 0.26 6.68
CA SER A 86 -6.94 -0.16 7.77
C SER A 86 -6.26 -0.44 9.10
N ASP A 87 -5.00 -0.85 9.11
CA ASP A 87 -4.29 -1.20 10.34
C ASP A 87 -3.51 -0.01 10.93
N ALA A 88 -3.37 1.06 10.15
CA ALA A 88 -2.77 2.32 10.57
C ALA A 88 -3.79 3.22 11.29
N PHE A 89 -5.08 2.87 11.25
CA PHE A 89 -6.16 3.68 11.79
C PHE A 89 -7.08 2.89 12.73
N GLU A 90 -7.40 3.49 13.87
CA GLU A 90 -8.62 3.15 14.59
C GLU A 90 -9.84 3.81 13.90
N SER A 91 -11.03 3.19 14.02
CA SER A 91 -12.24 3.75 13.38
C SER A 91 -12.55 5.19 13.81
N SER A 92 -12.20 5.57 15.05
CA SER A 92 -12.36 6.95 15.52
C SER A 92 -11.45 7.95 14.81
N GLU A 93 -10.24 7.54 14.43
CA GLU A 93 -9.30 8.41 13.71
C GLU A 93 -9.79 8.69 12.28
N LEU A 94 -10.45 7.70 11.66
CA LEU A 94 -11.11 7.91 10.36
C LEU A 94 -12.35 8.79 10.49
N GLU A 95 -13.14 8.62 11.54
CA GLU A 95 -14.30 9.47 11.81
C GLU A 95 -13.92 10.93 12.07
N ASP A 96 -12.74 11.21 12.63
CA ASP A 96 -12.24 12.57 12.86
C ASP A 96 -12.04 13.36 11.56
N PHE A 97 -11.90 12.69 10.41
CA PHE A 97 -11.89 13.35 9.10
C PHE A 97 -13.30 13.77 8.65
N ALA A 98 -14.34 13.09 9.11
CA ALA A 98 -15.71 13.34 8.70
C ALA A 98 -16.45 14.27 9.69
N THR A 99 -17.54 14.87 9.22
CA THR A 99 -18.45 15.63 10.09
C THR A 99 -19.33 14.70 10.93
N GLU A 100 -19.84 15.20 12.07
CA GLU A 100 -20.69 14.40 12.96
C GLU A 100 -21.93 13.81 12.26
N ASP A 101 -22.51 14.54 11.29
CA ASP A 101 -23.66 14.05 10.53
C ASP A 101 -23.28 12.97 9.50
N GLU A 102 -22.09 13.07 8.88
CA GLU A 102 -21.55 12.02 8.01
C GLU A 102 -21.23 10.75 8.79
N VAL A 103 -20.60 10.88 9.97
CA VAL A 103 -20.31 9.75 10.86
C VAL A 103 -21.59 9.02 11.26
N LYS A 104 -22.64 9.74 11.65
CA LYS A 104 -23.95 9.12 11.98
C LYS A 104 -24.51 8.32 10.81
N GLU A 105 -24.41 8.86 9.59
CA GLU A 105 -24.92 8.19 8.40
C GLU A 105 -24.06 6.96 8.02
N LEU A 106 -22.73 7.06 8.16
CA LEU A 106 -21.80 5.95 7.93
C LEU A 106 -22.06 4.80 8.91
N ARG A 107 -22.21 5.08 10.21
CA ARG A 107 -22.57 4.08 11.22
C ARG A 107 -23.90 3.40 10.91
N ARG A 108 -24.93 4.18 10.56
CA ARG A 108 -26.25 3.65 10.19
C ARG A 108 -26.16 2.69 9.01
N LYS A 109 -25.43 3.06 7.95
CA LYS A 109 -25.22 2.20 6.77
C LYS A 109 -24.48 0.91 7.12
N PHE A 110 -23.41 1.00 7.91
CA PHE A 110 -22.65 -0.17 8.35
C PHE A 110 -23.53 -1.16 9.13
N GLU A 111 -24.32 -0.67 10.09
CA GLU A 111 -25.26 -1.49 10.85
C GLU A 111 -26.32 -2.16 9.96
N GLU A 112 -26.84 -1.44 8.96
CA GLU A 112 -27.81 -1.97 7.98
C GLU A 112 -27.20 -3.04 7.05
N GLU A 113 -25.92 -2.91 6.69
CA GLU A 113 -25.24 -3.84 5.78
C GLU A 113 -24.78 -5.13 6.46
N LYS A 114 -24.30 -5.04 7.71
CA LYS A 114 -23.61 -6.16 8.36
C LYS A 114 -24.49 -7.04 9.25
N ASP A 115 -25.69 -6.59 9.64
CA ASP A 115 -26.63 -7.32 10.51
C ASP A 115 -25.96 -8.00 11.73
N TYR A 116 -25.06 -7.27 12.40
CA TYR A 116 -24.23 -7.82 13.49
C TYR A 116 -25.09 -8.35 14.65
N SER A 117 -24.81 -9.58 15.08
CA SER A 117 -25.38 -10.19 16.28
C SER A 117 -24.28 -10.70 17.21
N GLU A 118 -24.27 -10.22 18.46
CA GLU A 118 -23.36 -10.70 19.52
C GLU A 118 -23.50 -12.21 19.76
N ASP A 119 -24.67 -12.79 19.46
CA ASP A 119 -24.97 -14.22 19.62
C ASP A 119 -24.21 -15.14 18.65
N TRP A 120 -23.57 -14.60 17.61
CA TRP A 120 -22.78 -15.37 16.65
C TRP A 120 -21.35 -15.69 17.13
N TYR A 121 -20.97 -15.14 18.29
CA TYR A 121 -19.61 -15.23 18.81
C TYR A 121 -19.58 -15.87 20.21
N GLU A 122 -18.57 -16.72 20.45
CA GLU A 122 -18.36 -17.35 21.75
C GLU A 122 -17.68 -16.41 22.77
N ASP A 123 -16.90 -15.41 22.30
CA ASP A 123 -16.23 -14.38 23.12
C ASP A 123 -16.65 -12.97 22.65
N LYS A 124 -17.10 -12.15 23.60
CA LYS A 124 -17.50 -10.75 23.40
C LYS A 124 -16.37 -9.87 22.86
N ARG A 125 -15.10 -10.18 23.19
CA ARG A 125 -13.94 -9.45 22.69
C ARG A 125 -13.68 -9.74 21.21
N ASP A 126 -13.91 -10.97 20.77
CA ASP A 126 -13.80 -11.32 19.36
C ASP A 126 -14.89 -10.59 18.56
N PHE A 127 -16.12 -10.52 19.08
CA PHE A 127 -17.20 -9.72 18.48
C PHE A 127 -16.80 -8.24 18.29
N TYR A 128 -16.29 -7.57 19.33
CA TYR A 128 -15.91 -6.15 19.20
C TYR A 128 -14.68 -5.92 18.33
N ARG A 129 -13.71 -6.84 18.34
CA ARG A 129 -12.53 -6.74 17.46
C ARG A 129 -12.97 -6.86 16.01
N ASP A 130 -13.71 -7.91 15.68
CA ASP A 130 -14.15 -8.16 14.30
C ASP A 130 -15.10 -7.04 13.82
N TYR A 131 -15.98 -6.54 14.70
CA TYR A 131 -16.80 -5.35 14.42
C TYR A 131 -15.95 -4.11 14.10
N ALA A 132 -14.91 -3.84 14.88
CA ALA A 132 -14.05 -2.68 14.69
C ALA A 132 -13.25 -2.79 13.37
N THR A 133 -12.69 -3.96 13.09
CA THR A 133 -11.96 -4.22 11.84
C THR A 133 -12.86 -4.04 10.62
N ASP A 134 -14.03 -4.68 10.60
CA ASP A 134 -14.99 -4.55 9.50
C ASP A 134 -15.48 -3.09 9.34
N TYR A 135 -15.60 -2.35 10.44
CA TYR A 135 -16.03 -0.96 10.38
C TYR A 135 -14.95 -0.06 9.79
N VAL A 136 -13.68 -0.28 10.13
CA VAL A 136 -12.56 0.40 9.48
C VAL A 136 -12.54 0.11 7.99
N GLU A 137 -12.64 -1.17 7.59
CA GLU A 137 -12.71 -1.54 6.17
C GLU A 137 -13.92 -0.89 5.48
N PHE A 138 -15.07 -0.83 6.13
CA PHE A 138 -16.24 -0.13 5.60
C PHE A 138 -15.97 1.37 5.40
N LEU A 139 -15.39 2.06 6.40
CA LEU A 139 -15.09 3.49 6.33
C LEU A 139 -14.15 3.83 5.18
N LEU A 140 -13.12 3.00 4.96
CA LEU A 140 -12.16 3.16 3.86
C LEU A 140 -12.79 2.90 2.47
N ASN A 141 -13.85 2.09 2.40
CA ASN A 141 -14.55 1.78 1.16
C ASN A 141 -15.81 2.65 0.93
N ALA A 142 -16.14 3.53 1.88
CA ALA A 142 -17.38 4.30 1.83
C ALA A 142 -17.36 5.48 0.83
N GLU A 143 -16.24 5.69 0.13
CA GLU A 143 -16.02 6.80 -0.82
C GLU A 143 -16.33 8.18 -0.17
N ASN A 144 -15.97 8.35 1.10
CA ASN A 144 -16.15 9.63 1.78
C ASN A 144 -14.97 10.55 1.49
N GLU A 145 -15.22 11.64 0.77
CA GLU A 145 -14.18 12.57 0.31
C GLU A 145 -13.25 13.10 1.41
N ASN A 146 -13.74 13.31 2.64
CA ASN A 146 -12.89 13.80 3.72
C ASN A 146 -11.99 12.71 4.29
N ILE A 147 -12.54 11.51 4.47
CA ILE A 147 -11.77 10.32 4.88
C ILE A 147 -10.71 10.02 3.83
N ASP A 148 -11.08 9.95 2.55
CA ASP A 148 -10.17 9.67 1.44
C ASP A 148 -9.00 10.66 1.41
N LYS A 149 -9.27 11.96 1.58
CA LYS A 149 -8.21 12.99 1.66
C LYS A 149 -7.31 12.83 2.88
N GLY A 150 -7.87 12.49 4.04
CA GLY A 150 -7.10 12.28 5.26
C GLY A 150 -6.16 11.09 5.15
N VAL A 151 -6.69 9.99 4.61
CA VAL A 151 -5.98 8.74 4.33
C VAL A 151 -4.89 8.95 3.27
N GLU A 152 -5.17 9.66 2.18
CA GLU A 152 -4.17 10.00 1.16
C GLU A 152 -3.06 10.89 1.72
N ALA A 153 -3.39 11.88 2.56
CA ALA A 153 -2.41 12.73 3.20
C ALA A 153 -1.47 11.93 4.12
N TYR A 154 -2.02 10.98 4.89
CA TYR A 154 -1.22 10.05 5.67
C TYR A 154 -0.28 9.22 4.78
N ALA A 155 -0.78 8.65 3.69
CA ALA A 155 0.04 7.89 2.75
C ALA A 155 1.19 8.75 2.16
N ARG A 156 0.90 10.01 1.80
CA ARG A 156 1.92 10.97 1.33
C ARG A 156 3.01 11.22 2.38
N ASP A 157 2.65 11.32 3.66
CA ASP A 157 3.61 11.52 4.75
C ASP A 157 4.57 10.32 4.94
N THR A 158 4.23 9.13 4.41
CA THR A 158 5.09 7.93 4.45
C THR A 158 6.07 7.82 3.28
N VAL A 159 5.91 8.63 2.22
CA VAL A 159 6.69 8.49 0.97
C VAL A 159 8.18 8.67 1.20
N ASP A 160 8.59 9.62 2.05
CA ASP A 160 10.00 9.86 2.35
C ASP A 160 10.64 8.64 3.04
N PHE A 161 9.93 7.96 3.93
CA PHE A 161 10.40 6.73 4.56
C PHE A 161 10.65 5.61 3.54
N TYR A 162 9.70 5.39 2.62
CA TYR A 162 9.88 4.36 1.58
C TYR A 162 10.95 4.73 0.54
N LYS A 163 11.19 6.03 0.33
CA LYS A 163 12.29 6.50 -0.50
C LYS A 163 13.65 6.23 0.13
N GLU A 164 13.78 6.38 1.45
CA GLU A 164 14.99 5.98 2.19
C GLU A 164 15.24 4.47 2.07
N GLN A 165 14.19 3.65 2.24
CA GLN A 165 14.31 2.20 2.05
C GLN A 165 14.68 1.82 0.60
N PHE A 166 14.10 2.50 -0.40
CA PHE A 166 14.48 2.31 -1.79
C PHE A 166 15.98 2.58 -2.00
N ASP A 167 16.50 3.68 -1.46
CA ASP A 167 17.91 4.05 -1.56
C ASP A 167 18.82 2.99 -0.92
N GLU A 168 18.51 2.55 0.29
CA GLU A 168 19.27 1.52 1.00
C GLU A 168 19.31 0.22 0.21
N LYS A 169 18.16 -0.25 -0.28
CA LYS A 169 18.06 -1.49 -1.03
C LYS A 169 18.73 -1.41 -2.40
N TYR A 170 18.59 -0.27 -3.09
CA TYR A 170 19.26 -0.04 -4.36
C TYR A 170 20.78 -0.08 -4.19
N TYR A 171 21.30 0.47 -3.09
CA TYR A 171 22.72 0.39 -2.75
C TYR A 171 23.17 -1.07 -2.51
N GLU A 172 22.41 -1.85 -1.73
CA GLU A 172 22.69 -3.28 -1.49
C GLU A 172 22.80 -4.05 -2.81
N LEU A 173 21.89 -3.82 -3.77
CA LEU A 173 21.93 -4.48 -5.08
C LEU A 173 23.14 -4.14 -5.95
N LEU A 174 23.74 -2.96 -5.76
CA LEU A 174 24.95 -2.57 -6.50
C LEU A 174 26.21 -3.21 -5.92
N GLU A 175 26.18 -3.61 -4.65
CA GLU A 175 27.32 -4.27 -3.98
C GLU A 175 27.35 -5.80 -4.19
N ASP A 176 26.23 -6.41 -4.62
CA ASP A 176 26.05 -7.84 -4.93
C ASP A 176 26.53 -8.24 -6.35
#